data_AF-A0A2S5CB07-F1
#
_entry.id   AF-A0A2S5CB07-F1
#
_cell.length_a   1.000
_cell.length_b   1.000
_cell.length_c   1.000
_cell.angle_alpha   90.00
_cell.angle_beta   90.00
_cell.angle_gamma   90.00
#
_symmetry.space_group_name_H-M   'P 1'
#
loop_
_entity.id
_entity.type
_entity.pdbx_description
1 polymer ?
#
loop_
_entity_poly.entity_id
_entity_poly.type
_entity_poly.pdbx_seq_one_letter_code
_entity_poly.pdbx_strand_id
1 'polypeptide(L)'
;MSLKNIVYIDYEKVYSLSSQLFEGIVQSAIEQQESTLSNVDALEVKTEKKSSSLSDTSKLSTVVNPHDYHYLKFEKELIRLGLLSSISSDDFSADKIQSGSFIKITGNIEIIDFNKLKNTTKDFTTLGYAIHYVNKHEQLEQIENLLLEKNITQNNKKDLMNLKSEILKGIEKDSAKEKKKFFDNLSNVLSYAYGNELEISQIINNYKFTSFLIRNFFKLSPEMLVKLYSRKTKSPFTVVGIITQSHTDQKAETERDAIDIRSAAWNMNDAMADLESTFCMPHENEYFIEPIALYTEI
;
A
#
# COMPACT_ATOMS: atom_id res chain seq x y z
N MET A 1 25.72 -0.45 -12.74
CA MET A 1 24.58 -1.33 -12.41
C MET A 1 24.10 -0.88 -11.03
N SER A 2 22.92 -0.26 -10.94
CA SER A 2 22.37 0.16 -9.65
C SER A 2 21.81 -1.05 -8.90
N LEU A 3 21.95 -1.04 -7.58
CA LEU A 3 21.41 -2.09 -6.71
C LEU A 3 19.93 -1.80 -6.43
N LYS A 4 19.07 -2.80 -6.62
CA LYS A 4 17.63 -2.66 -6.35
C LYS A 4 17.32 -3.04 -4.91
N ASN A 5 16.84 -2.08 -4.13
CA ASN A 5 16.25 -2.32 -2.83
C ASN A 5 14.76 -2.62 -2.99
N ILE A 6 14.42 -3.90 -3.11
CA ILE A 6 13.05 -4.32 -3.37
C ILE A 6 12.22 -4.32 -2.09
N VAL A 7 11.11 -3.59 -2.11
CA VAL A 7 10.22 -3.32 -0.97
C VAL A 7 8.94 -4.17 -1.02
N TYR A 8 8.46 -4.49 -2.22
CA TYR A 8 7.30 -5.35 -2.46
C TYR A 8 7.55 -6.25 -3.68
N ILE A 9 7.14 -7.52 -3.58
CA ILE A 9 7.11 -8.48 -4.70
C ILE A 9 5.89 -9.39 -4.54
N ASP A 10 5.00 -9.36 -5.53
CA ASP A 10 3.99 -10.41 -5.72
C ASP A 10 4.66 -11.64 -6.35
N TYR A 11 5.27 -12.47 -5.50
CA TYR A 11 6.06 -13.61 -5.97
C TYR A 11 5.20 -14.67 -6.65
N GLU A 12 3.91 -14.76 -6.32
CA GLU A 12 2.98 -15.70 -6.95
C GLU A 12 2.77 -15.34 -8.42
N LYS A 13 2.57 -14.05 -8.71
CA LYS A 13 2.51 -13.56 -10.11
C LYS A 13 3.83 -13.70 -10.82
N VAL A 14 4.95 -13.38 -10.17
CA VAL A 14 6.27 -13.59 -10.76
C VAL A 14 6.41 -15.04 -11.23
N TYR A 15 6.04 -16.03 -10.41
CA TYR A 15 6.13 -17.44 -10.80
C TYR A 15 5.13 -17.84 -11.89
N SER A 16 3.86 -17.43 -11.77
CA SER A 16 2.81 -17.75 -12.75
C SER A 16 3.06 -17.14 -14.13
N LEU A 17 3.52 -15.90 -14.19
CA LEU A 17 3.86 -15.24 -15.45
C LEU A 17 5.19 -15.77 -16.00
N SER A 18 6.15 -16.07 -15.11
CA SER A 18 7.39 -16.73 -15.52
C SER A 18 7.11 -18.06 -16.19
N SER A 19 6.27 -18.94 -15.64
CA SER A 19 6.02 -20.25 -16.28
C SER A 19 5.50 -20.11 -17.70
N GLN A 20 4.63 -19.13 -17.97
CA GLN A 20 4.10 -18.85 -19.31
C GLN A 20 5.17 -18.26 -20.25
N LEU A 21 6.00 -17.34 -19.75
CA LEU A 21 7.10 -16.75 -20.54
C LEU A 21 8.22 -17.76 -20.84
N PHE A 22 8.49 -18.66 -19.90
CA PHE A 22 9.59 -19.61 -19.97
C PHE A 22 9.19 -21.02 -20.46
N GLU A 23 7.90 -21.32 -20.68
CA GLU A 23 7.46 -22.61 -21.27
C GLU A 23 8.11 -22.87 -22.65
N GLY A 24 8.51 -21.83 -23.39
CA GLY A 24 9.34 -21.95 -24.61
C GLY A 24 10.87 -21.94 -24.38
N ILE A 25 11.32 -21.49 -23.21
CA ILE A 25 12.74 -21.37 -22.84
C ILE A 25 13.23 -22.65 -22.15
N VAL A 26 12.36 -23.40 -21.46
CA VAL A 26 12.71 -24.71 -20.90
C VAL A 26 13.10 -25.69 -22.01
N GLN A 27 12.45 -25.65 -23.18
CA GLN A 27 12.84 -26.47 -24.33
C GLN A 27 14.25 -26.14 -24.85
N SER A 28 14.56 -24.85 -25.01
CA SER A 28 15.83 -24.39 -25.59
C SER A 28 16.99 -24.37 -24.59
N ALA A 29 16.70 -24.15 -23.31
CA ALA A 29 17.69 -24.23 -22.23
C ALA A 29 18.01 -25.67 -21.86
N ILE A 30 17.05 -26.62 -21.92
CA ILE A 30 17.38 -28.05 -21.73
C ILE A 30 18.25 -28.57 -22.88
N GLU A 31 17.97 -28.18 -24.12
CA GLU A 31 18.82 -28.52 -25.28
C GLU A 31 20.24 -27.90 -25.19
N GLN A 32 20.40 -26.75 -24.52
CA GLN A 32 21.72 -26.12 -24.30
C GLN A 32 22.41 -26.59 -23.00
N GLN A 33 21.66 -26.91 -21.93
CA GLN A 33 22.21 -27.21 -20.61
C GLN A 33 22.67 -28.66 -20.43
N GLU A 34 22.27 -29.61 -21.28
CA GLU A 34 22.95 -30.93 -21.32
C GLU A 34 24.45 -30.79 -21.63
N SER A 35 24.90 -29.67 -22.23
CA SER A 35 26.32 -29.40 -22.48
C SER A 35 27.03 -28.60 -21.38
N THR A 36 26.32 -27.96 -20.43
CA THR A 36 26.94 -26.98 -19.50
C THR A 36 26.60 -27.15 -18.02
N LEU A 37 25.59 -27.95 -17.64
CA LEU A 37 25.24 -28.19 -16.23
C LEU A 37 26.07 -29.27 -15.53
N SER A 38 27.05 -29.88 -16.21
CA SER A 38 27.89 -30.92 -15.61
C SER A 38 28.96 -30.40 -14.63
N ASN A 39 29.11 -29.08 -14.40
CA ASN A 39 30.32 -28.56 -13.75
C ASN A 39 30.22 -27.35 -12.79
N VAL A 40 29.09 -27.04 -12.13
CA VAL A 40 29.12 -26.00 -11.07
C VAL A 40 28.33 -26.38 -9.80
N ASP A 41 29.08 -26.99 -8.88
CA ASP A 41 29.01 -26.89 -7.41
C ASP A 41 27.77 -27.37 -6.63
N ALA A 42 27.61 -28.69 -6.63
CA ALA A 42 27.22 -29.41 -5.41
C ALA A 42 28.45 -29.56 -4.49
N LEU A 43 28.72 -28.56 -3.65
CA LEU A 43 29.69 -28.69 -2.54
C LEU A 43 29.02 -29.42 -1.37
N GLU A 44 28.95 -30.75 -1.47
CA GLU A 44 28.76 -31.62 -0.31
C GLU A 44 30.05 -31.63 0.53
N VAL A 45 30.10 -30.86 1.62
CA VAL A 45 31.09 -31.08 2.67
C VAL A 45 30.66 -32.28 3.49
N LYS A 46 31.22 -33.45 3.17
CA LYS A 46 31.14 -34.64 4.02
C LYS A 46 32.00 -34.44 5.27
N THR A 47 31.36 -34.27 6.42
CA THR A 47 31.98 -34.55 7.71
C THR A 47 31.33 -35.78 8.33
N GLU A 48 32.07 -36.90 8.29
CA GLU A 48 31.80 -38.05 9.14
C GLU A 48 32.01 -37.66 10.61
N LYS A 49 30.99 -37.83 11.45
CA LYS A 49 31.13 -38.39 12.81
C LYS A 49 29.76 -38.72 13.41
N LYS A 50 29.65 -39.97 13.88
CA LYS A 50 28.57 -40.52 14.70
C LYS A 50 28.47 -39.77 16.03
N SER A 51 27.26 -39.38 16.44
CA SER A 51 26.61 -39.79 17.72
C SER A 51 25.48 -38.84 18.13
N SER A 52 24.31 -39.44 18.38
CA SER A 52 23.32 -39.16 19.44
C SER A 52 22.78 -37.75 19.72
N SER A 53 21.45 -37.76 19.91
CA SER A 53 20.61 -36.93 20.80
C SER A 53 20.35 -35.46 20.44
N LEU A 54 19.07 -35.19 20.15
CA LEU A 54 18.25 -34.08 20.65
C LEU A 54 18.94 -32.71 20.78
N SER A 55 18.75 -31.83 19.80
CA SER A 55 18.44 -30.40 19.97
C SER A 55 18.54 -29.65 18.64
N ASP A 56 17.66 -28.66 18.48
CA ASP A 56 17.81 -27.50 17.61
C ASP A 56 17.83 -27.76 16.10
N THR A 57 16.64 -28.00 15.54
CA THR A 57 16.32 -27.64 14.15
C THR A 57 16.22 -26.11 13.99
N SER A 58 17.27 -25.39 14.36
CA SER A 58 17.56 -24.06 13.81
C SER A 58 18.70 -24.24 12.81
N LYS A 59 18.42 -24.98 11.73
CA LYS A 59 19.23 -24.86 10.53
C LYS A 59 19.11 -23.40 10.10
N LEU A 60 20.17 -22.64 10.37
CA LEU A 60 20.41 -21.31 9.86
C LEU A 60 20.57 -21.43 8.34
N SER A 61 19.46 -21.67 7.63
CA SER A 61 19.40 -21.42 6.21
C SER A 61 19.59 -19.92 6.07
N THR A 62 20.72 -19.52 5.50
CA THR A 62 20.83 -18.19 4.91
C THR A 62 19.82 -18.18 3.77
N VAL A 63 18.57 -17.80 4.08
CA VAL A 63 17.51 -17.66 3.09
C VAL A 63 17.92 -16.46 2.24
N VAL A 64 18.75 -16.72 1.22
CA VAL A 64 18.77 -15.86 0.04
C VAL A 64 17.33 -15.88 -0.43
N ASN A 65 16.61 -14.77 -0.22
CA ASN A 65 15.20 -14.68 -0.55
C ASN A 65 15.06 -15.00 -2.05
N PRO A 66 14.56 -16.19 -2.43
CA PRO A 66 14.61 -16.65 -3.82
C PRO A 66 13.78 -15.71 -4.71
N HIS A 67 12.78 -15.05 -4.14
CA HIS A 67 11.85 -14.16 -4.83
C HIS A 67 12.56 -12.98 -5.49
N ASP A 68 13.57 -12.39 -4.86
CA ASP A 68 14.32 -11.27 -5.42
C ASP A 68 15.05 -11.69 -6.69
N TYR A 69 15.74 -12.82 -6.64
CA TYR A 69 16.49 -13.35 -7.78
C TYR A 69 15.56 -13.74 -8.93
N HIS A 70 14.43 -14.39 -8.63
CA HIS A 70 13.42 -14.75 -9.63
C HIS A 70 12.80 -13.51 -10.27
N TYR A 71 12.45 -12.49 -9.48
CA TYR A 71 11.96 -11.22 -10.00
C TYR A 71 12.98 -10.54 -10.92
N LEU A 72 14.25 -10.49 -10.54
CA LEU A 72 15.30 -9.89 -11.37
C LEU A 72 15.49 -10.64 -12.70
N LYS A 73 15.32 -11.96 -12.73
CA LYS A 73 15.32 -12.75 -13.97
C LYS A 73 14.09 -12.43 -14.83
N PHE A 74 12.92 -12.41 -14.21
CA PHE A 74 11.65 -12.11 -14.87
C PHE A 74 11.67 -10.72 -15.53
N GLU A 75 12.06 -9.67 -14.81
CA GLU A 75 12.15 -8.31 -15.34
C GLU A 75 13.15 -8.21 -16.50
N LYS A 76 14.32 -8.86 -16.39
CA LYS A 76 15.30 -8.92 -17.49
C LYS A 76 14.71 -9.58 -18.73
N GLU A 77 13.93 -10.62 -18.57
CA GLU A 77 13.30 -11.33 -19.68
C GLU A 77 12.22 -10.49 -20.36
N LEU A 78 11.38 -9.78 -19.58
CA LEU A 78 10.41 -8.84 -20.13
C LEU A 78 11.08 -7.74 -20.96
N ILE A 79 12.23 -7.22 -20.49
CA ILE A 79 13.03 -6.24 -21.24
C ILE A 79 13.59 -6.88 -22.52
N ARG A 80 14.15 -8.09 -22.43
CA ARG A 80 14.73 -8.82 -23.57
C ARG A 80 13.71 -9.07 -24.68
N LEU A 81 12.47 -9.37 -24.30
CA LEU A 81 11.36 -9.60 -25.23
C LEU A 81 10.68 -8.32 -25.72
N GLY A 82 11.09 -7.14 -25.23
CA GLY A 82 10.47 -5.86 -25.59
C GLY A 82 9.05 -5.69 -25.08
N LEU A 83 8.67 -6.45 -24.04
CA LEU A 83 7.32 -6.41 -23.44
C LEU A 83 7.18 -5.32 -22.38
N LEU A 84 8.29 -4.88 -21.77
CA LEU A 84 8.29 -3.89 -20.69
C LEU A 84 8.46 -2.46 -21.22
N SER A 85 7.38 -1.69 -21.22
CA SER A 85 7.42 -0.26 -21.56
C SER A 85 7.90 0.56 -20.36
N SER A 86 9.07 1.21 -20.50
CA SER A 86 9.57 2.12 -19.47
C SER A 86 8.99 3.51 -19.66
N ILE A 87 8.33 4.03 -18.63
CA ILE A 87 7.74 5.36 -18.61
C ILE A 87 8.61 6.27 -17.73
N SER A 88 9.21 7.27 -18.36
CA SER A 88 9.93 8.37 -17.72
C SER A 88 9.28 9.71 -18.13
N SER A 89 9.64 10.79 -17.43
CA SER A 89 9.15 12.15 -17.74
C SER A 89 9.41 12.60 -19.18
N ASP A 90 10.49 12.11 -19.80
CA ASP A 90 11.01 12.70 -21.03
C ASP A 90 10.42 12.05 -22.30
N ASP A 91 9.93 10.80 -22.21
CA ASP A 91 9.47 9.99 -23.36
C ASP A 91 7.99 9.55 -23.27
N PHE A 92 7.23 10.14 -22.34
CA PHE A 92 5.85 9.74 -22.09
C PHE A 92 4.87 10.18 -23.20
N SER A 93 4.11 9.22 -23.73
CA SER A 93 2.93 9.46 -24.59
C SER A 93 1.82 8.51 -24.14
N ALA A 94 0.68 9.08 -23.75
CA ALA A 94 -0.48 8.33 -23.26
C ALA A 94 -1.02 7.32 -24.29
N ASP A 95 -0.91 7.64 -25.58
CA ASP A 95 -1.36 6.80 -26.69
C ASP A 95 -0.62 5.45 -26.78
N LYS A 96 0.55 5.35 -26.14
CA LYS A 96 1.36 4.12 -26.09
C LYS A 96 0.96 3.18 -24.95
N ILE A 97 0.07 3.61 -24.05
CA ILE A 97 -0.34 2.83 -22.88
C ILE A 97 -1.67 2.16 -23.19
N GLN A 98 -1.66 0.83 -23.21
CA GLN A 98 -2.84 0.01 -23.45
C GLN A 98 -3.07 -0.93 -22.26
N SER A 99 -4.34 -1.19 -21.96
CA SER A 99 -4.73 -2.20 -20.96
C SER A 99 -4.15 -3.57 -21.33
N GLY A 100 -3.57 -4.26 -20.36
CA GLY A 100 -2.82 -5.51 -20.51
C GLY A 100 -1.31 -5.35 -20.78
N SER A 101 -0.80 -4.12 -20.97
CA SER A 101 0.63 -3.90 -21.21
C SER A 101 1.45 -3.94 -19.92
N PHE A 102 2.67 -4.50 -19.98
CA PHE A 102 3.65 -4.40 -18.89
C PHE A 102 4.30 -3.02 -18.91
N ILE A 103 4.37 -2.40 -17.75
CA ILE A 103 4.94 -1.08 -17.58
C ILE A 103 5.95 -1.04 -16.43
N LYS A 104 6.91 -0.14 -16.58
CA LYS A 104 7.87 0.24 -15.55
C LYS A 104 7.83 1.75 -15.37
N ILE A 105 7.46 2.20 -14.18
CA ILE A 105 7.25 3.60 -13.86
C ILE A 105 8.16 4.00 -12.72
N THR A 106 8.95 5.06 -12.92
CA THR A 106 9.84 5.60 -11.89
C THR A 106 9.45 7.03 -11.54
N GLY A 107 9.23 7.28 -10.25
CA GLY A 107 8.82 8.59 -9.75
C GLY A 107 8.52 8.56 -8.26
N ASN A 108 8.31 9.73 -7.67
CA ASN A 108 7.93 9.83 -6.26
C ASN A 108 6.52 9.27 -6.06
N ILE A 109 6.35 8.49 -5.01
CA ILE A 109 5.06 7.90 -4.64
C ILE A 109 4.36 8.71 -3.54
N GLU A 110 3.04 8.79 -3.62
CA GLU A 110 2.13 9.08 -2.52
C GLU A 110 1.52 7.78 -1.98
N ILE A 111 1.49 7.61 -0.67
CA ILE A 111 1.06 6.37 0.02
C ILE A 111 -0.22 6.63 0.80
N ILE A 112 -1.28 5.92 0.43
CA ILE A 112 -2.58 5.94 1.09
C ILE A 112 -2.79 4.59 1.78
N ASP A 113 -2.83 4.63 3.11
CA ASP A 113 -3.12 3.46 3.93
C ASP A 113 -4.56 3.52 4.42
N PHE A 114 -5.47 2.84 3.72
CA PHE A 114 -6.88 2.81 4.05
C PHE A 114 -7.16 2.18 5.41
N ASN A 115 -6.38 1.19 5.86
CA ASN A 115 -6.55 0.64 7.20
C ASN A 115 -6.21 1.67 8.27
N LYS A 116 -5.12 2.40 8.09
CA LYS A 116 -4.77 3.48 9.01
C LYS A 116 -5.79 4.61 8.93
N LEU A 117 -6.31 4.93 7.75
CA LEU A 117 -7.31 5.98 7.55
C LEU A 117 -8.65 5.63 8.22
N LYS A 118 -9.16 4.41 8.02
CA LYS A 118 -10.37 3.87 8.68
C LYS A 118 -10.26 3.95 10.19
N ASN A 119 -9.18 3.39 10.75
CA ASN A 119 -8.95 3.40 12.20
C ASN A 119 -8.80 4.82 12.76
N THR A 120 -8.04 5.68 12.08
CA THR A 120 -7.85 7.08 12.51
C THR A 120 -9.16 7.86 12.44
N THR A 121 -9.98 7.62 11.42
CA THR A 121 -11.31 8.23 11.28
C THR A 121 -12.22 7.80 12.42
N LYS A 122 -12.31 6.50 12.69
CA LYS A 122 -13.11 5.94 13.79
C LYS A 122 -12.75 6.54 15.15
N ASP A 123 -11.45 6.69 15.42
CA ASP A 123 -10.95 7.19 16.70
C ASP A 123 -10.68 8.69 16.71
N PHE A 124 -11.05 9.43 15.65
CA PHE A 124 -10.61 10.80 15.41
C PHE A 124 -10.89 11.73 16.60
N THR A 125 -12.12 11.70 17.12
CA THR A 125 -12.51 12.56 18.25
C THR A 125 -11.79 12.21 19.55
N THR A 126 -11.55 10.92 19.78
CA THR A 126 -10.84 10.42 20.97
C THR A 126 -9.36 10.78 20.90
N LEU A 127 -8.75 10.61 19.73
CA LEU A 127 -7.36 11.01 19.47
C LEU A 127 -7.19 12.52 19.57
N GLY A 128 -8.10 13.30 19.00
CA GLY A 128 -8.11 14.75 19.10
C GLY A 128 -8.16 15.21 20.56
N TYR A 129 -9.11 14.68 21.34
CA TYR A 129 -9.19 14.95 22.77
C TYR A 129 -7.86 14.64 23.49
N ALA A 130 -7.30 13.44 23.27
CA ALA A 130 -6.06 13.02 23.92
C ALA A 130 -4.87 13.92 23.56
N ILE A 131 -4.71 14.26 22.27
CA ILE A 131 -3.65 15.16 21.80
C ILE A 131 -3.78 16.55 22.43
N HIS A 132 -4.99 17.11 22.43
CA HIS A 132 -5.24 18.42 23.04
C HIS A 132 -5.00 18.40 24.55
N TYR A 133 -5.45 17.35 25.24
CA TYR A 133 -5.22 17.19 26.67
C TYR A 133 -3.73 17.11 27.00
N VAL A 134 -2.95 16.28 26.28
CA VAL A 134 -1.49 16.18 26.48
C VAL A 134 -0.81 17.53 26.25
N ASN A 135 -1.18 18.25 25.18
CA ASN A 135 -0.64 19.58 24.90
C ASN A 135 -1.00 20.66 25.95
N LYS A 136 -2.06 20.43 26.74
CA LYS A 136 -2.54 21.35 27.79
C LYS A 136 -2.27 20.86 29.20
N HIS A 137 -1.65 19.69 29.36
CA HIS A 137 -1.47 19.04 30.64
C HIS A 137 -0.72 19.92 31.65
N GLU A 138 0.41 20.51 31.25
CA GLU A 138 1.20 21.40 32.11
C GLU A 138 0.40 22.63 32.57
N GLN A 139 -0.38 23.24 31.67
CA GLN A 139 -1.22 24.40 32.00
C GLN A 139 -2.30 24.02 33.02
N LEU A 140 -2.90 22.83 32.86
CA LEU A 140 -3.90 22.31 33.78
C LEU A 140 -3.28 21.99 35.16
N GLU A 141 -2.10 21.39 35.18
CA GLU A 141 -1.37 21.06 36.41
C GLU A 141 -0.96 22.32 37.17
N GLN A 142 -0.47 23.36 36.48
CA GLN A 142 -0.16 24.66 37.09
C GLN A 142 -1.40 25.28 37.74
N ILE A 143 -2.55 25.25 37.07
CA ILE A 143 -3.80 25.75 37.64
C ILE A 143 -4.21 24.94 38.89
N GLU A 144 -4.06 23.61 38.86
CA GLU A 144 -4.35 22.77 40.02
C GLU A 144 -3.44 23.06 41.21
N ASN A 145 -2.15 23.26 40.97
CA ASN A 145 -1.19 23.63 42.02
C ASN A 145 -1.53 24.99 42.64
N LEU A 146 -1.87 25.99 41.82
CA LEU A 146 -2.30 27.30 42.31
C LEU A 146 -3.60 27.22 43.14
N LEU A 147 -4.53 26.33 42.77
CA LEU A 147 -5.77 26.10 43.51
C LEU A 147 -5.55 25.46 44.88
N LEU A 148 -4.42 24.78 45.10
CA LEU A 148 -4.04 24.14 46.37
C LEU A 148 -3.30 25.09 47.33
N GLU A 149 -2.93 26.29 46.89
CA GLU A 149 -2.22 27.26 47.73
C GLU A 149 -3.08 27.74 48.91
N LYS A 150 -2.52 27.67 50.12
CA LYS A 150 -3.24 27.98 51.37
C LYS A 150 -3.76 29.42 51.49
N ASN A 151 -3.19 30.37 50.75
CA ASN A 151 -3.48 31.80 50.85
C ASN A 151 -4.26 32.35 49.64
N ILE A 152 -4.88 31.49 48.84
CA ILE A 152 -5.61 31.93 47.65
C ILE A 152 -6.87 32.71 48.01
N THR A 153 -7.10 33.84 47.35
CA THR A 153 -8.32 34.64 47.53
C THR A 153 -9.52 34.00 46.81
N GLN A 154 -10.75 34.29 47.27
CA GLN A 154 -11.96 33.78 46.61
C GLN A 154 -12.07 34.21 45.14
N ASN A 155 -11.69 35.44 44.81
CA ASN A 155 -11.71 35.93 43.42
C ASN A 155 -10.70 35.18 42.56
N ASN A 156 -9.45 35.04 43.01
CA ASN A 156 -8.42 34.32 42.26
C ASN A 156 -8.80 32.83 42.07
N LYS A 157 -9.41 32.21 43.09
CA LYS A 157 -9.93 30.84 42.98
C LYS A 157 -11.01 30.71 41.91
N LYS A 158 -11.94 31.68 41.83
CA LYS A 158 -12.99 31.69 40.80
C LYS A 158 -12.40 31.86 39.41
N ASP A 159 -11.42 32.75 39.25
CA ASP A 159 -10.78 33.00 37.95
C ASP A 159 -10.00 31.78 37.46
N LEU A 160 -9.24 31.11 38.34
CA LEU A 160 -8.54 29.87 38.02
C LEU A 160 -9.50 28.72 37.64
N MET A 161 -10.63 28.60 38.36
CA MET A 161 -11.66 27.61 38.02
C MET A 161 -12.32 27.91 36.66
N ASN A 162 -12.56 29.19 36.35
CA ASN A 162 -13.08 29.60 35.05
C ASN A 162 -12.09 29.28 33.93
N LEU A 163 -10.81 29.60 34.12
CA LEU A 163 -9.74 29.32 33.16
C LEU A 163 -9.59 27.81 32.92
N LYS A 164 -9.59 27.00 33.99
CA LYS A 164 -9.60 25.53 33.88
C LYS A 164 -10.81 25.04 33.10
N SER A 165 -12.01 25.56 33.40
CA SER A 165 -13.23 25.19 32.69
C SER A 165 -13.18 25.60 31.21
N GLU A 166 -12.61 26.75 30.89
CA GLU A 166 -12.46 27.21 29.50
C GLU A 166 -11.52 26.30 28.71
N ILE A 167 -10.37 25.94 29.28
CA ILE A 167 -9.42 25.00 28.68
C ILE A 167 -10.10 23.64 28.44
N LEU A 168 -10.77 23.09 29.45
CA LEU A 168 -11.46 21.79 29.33
C LEU A 168 -12.60 21.84 28.30
N LYS A 169 -13.41 22.91 28.29
CA LYS A 169 -14.44 23.10 27.25
C LYS A 169 -13.84 23.21 25.86
N GLY A 170 -12.69 23.85 25.73
CA GLY A 170 -11.92 23.91 24.50
C GLY A 170 -11.52 22.52 24.00
N ILE A 171 -11.02 21.66 24.90
CA ILE A 171 -10.66 20.26 24.59
C ILE A 171 -11.92 19.43 24.26
N GLU A 172 -13.00 19.60 25.02
CA GLU A 172 -14.24 18.84 24.84
C GLU A 172 -14.97 19.15 23.52
N LYS A 173 -14.79 20.36 22.98
CA LYS A 173 -15.36 20.77 21.68
C LYS A 173 -14.92 19.87 20.53
N ASP A 174 -13.74 19.25 20.62
CA ASP A 174 -13.24 18.32 19.61
C ASP A 174 -13.73 16.89 19.80
N SER A 175 -14.26 16.58 20.98
CA SER A 175 -14.95 15.34 21.31
C SER A 175 -16.49 15.41 21.22
N ALA A 176 -17.03 16.50 20.66
CA ALA A 176 -18.47 16.71 20.58
C ALA A 176 -19.21 15.53 19.90
N LYS A 177 -20.38 15.15 20.45
CA LYS A 177 -21.16 13.98 20.00
C LYS A 177 -21.50 14.01 18.51
N GLU A 178 -21.78 15.18 17.96
CA GLU A 178 -22.09 15.38 16.54
C GLU A 178 -20.86 15.11 15.64
N LYS A 179 -19.69 15.61 16.03
CA LYS A 179 -18.42 15.31 15.34
C LYS A 179 -18.14 13.81 15.39
N LYS A 180 -18.33 13.17 16.55
CA LYS A 180 -18.16 11.72 16.69
C LYS A 180 -19.07 10.96 15.72
N LYS A 181 -20.36 11.33 15.64
CA LYS A 181 -21.32 10.70 14.71
C LYS A 181 -20.89 10.86 13.24
N PHE A 182 -20.37 12.03 12.85
CA PHE A 182 -19.84 12.24 11.51
C PHE A 182 -18.69 11.28 11.20
N PHE A 183 -17.69 11.21 12.08
CA PHE A 183 -16.52 10.36 11.89
C PHE A 183 -16.84 8.86 11.97
N ASP A 184 -17.76 8.44 12.86
CA ASP A 184 -18.26 7.07 12.89
C ASP A 184 -18.88 6.68 11.53
N ASN A 185 -19.71 7.55 10.95
CA ASN A 185 -20.33 7.31 9.63
C ASN A 185 -19.31 7.35 8.49
N LEU A 186 -18.36 8.28 8.51
CA LEU A 186 -17.29 8.34 7.51
C LEU A 186 -16.43 7.06 7.56
N SER A 187 -16.13 6.55 8.75
CA SER A 187 -15.41 5.29 8.92
C SER A 187 -16.20 4.11 8.31
N ASN A 188 -17.53 4.11 8.41
CA ASN A 188 -18.36 3.07 7.79
C ASN A 188 -18.29 3.13 6.26
N VAL A 189 -18.36 4.33 5.67
CA VAL A 189 -18.20 4.53 4.21
C VAL A 189 -16.84 4.04 3.76
N LEU A 190 -15.75 4.43 4.45
CA LEU A 190 -14.40 3.99 4.12
C LEU A 190 -14.21 2.48 4.25
N SER A 191 -14.89 1.85 5.22
CA SER A 191 -14.82 0.40 5.44
C SER A 191 -15.56 -0.39 4.37
N TYR A 192 -16.60 0.20 3.78
CA TYR A 192 -17.30 -0.38 2.64
C TYR A 192 -16.48 -0.19 1.35
N ALA A 193 -16.01 1.03 1.09
CA ALA A 193 -15.35 1.39 -0.17
C ALA A 193 -13.96 0.78 -0.33
N TYR A 194 -13.20 0.64 0.75
CA TYR A 194 -11.78 0.28 0.68
C TYR A 194 -11.42 -0.93 1.52
N GLY A 195 -10.71 -1.86 0.89
CA GLY A 195 -10.19 -3.06 1.50
C GLY A 195 -8.97 -2.82 2.39
N ASN A 196 -8.11 -3.82 2.47
CA ASN A 196 -6.92 -3.81 3.32
C ASN A 196 -5.65 -3.50 2.55
N GLU A 197 -5.74 -3.19 1.27
CA GLU A 197 -4.61 -2.93 0.39
C GLU A 197 -3.92 -1.61 0.81
N LEU A 198 -2.67 -1.44 0.36
CA LEU A 198 -1.97 -0.17 0.42
C LEU A 198 -2.04 0.45 -0.98
N GLU A 199 -2.63 1.64 -1.11
CA GLU A 199 -2.62 2.36 -2.37
C GLU A 199 -1.35 3.19 -2.46
N ILE A 200 -0.68 3.13 -3.61
CA ILE A 200 0.34 4.10 -4.00
C ILE A 200 -0.07 4.79 -5.29
N SER A 201 0.35 6.03 -5.45
CA SER A 201 0.23 6.72 -6.73
C SER A 201 1.49 7.47 -7.11
N GLN A 202 1.77 7.54 -8.41
CA GLN A 202 2.86 8.31 -9.03
C GLN A 202 2.26 9.26 -10.05
N ILE A 203 2.81 10.48 -10.15
CA ILE A 203 2.39 11.45 -11.15
C ILE A 203 3.53 11.70 -12.13
N ILE A 204 3.27 11.51 -13.43
CA ILE A 204 4.20 11.80 -14.52
C ILE A 204 3.46 12.58 -15.59
N ASN A 205 3.94 13.77 -15.95
CA ASN A 205 3.39 14.63 -16.99
C ASN A 205 1.85 14.82 -16.90
N ASN A 206 1.34 15.07 -15.68
CA ASN A 206 -0.08 15.21 -15.34
C ASN A 206 -0.93 13.93 -15.44
N TYR A 207 -0.33 12.77 -15.68
CA TYR A 207 -0.98 11.46 -15.58
C TYR A 207 -0.68 10.81 -14.24
N LYS A 208 -1.72 10.26 -13.61
CA LYS A 208 -1.65 9.54 -12.34
C LYS A 208 -1.59 8.04 -12.63
N PHE A 209 -0.68 7.36 -11.95
CA PHE A 209 -0.52 5.92 -12.00
C PHE A 209 -0.75 5.37 -10.61
N THR A 210 -1.83 4.61 -10.44
CA THR A 210 -2.28 4.13 -9.14
C THR A 210 -2.12 2.62 -9.06
N SER A 211 -1.59 2.13 -7.94
CA SER A 211 -1.42 0.70 -7.69
C SER A 211 -1.93 0.33 -6.30
N PHE A 212 -2.68 -0.76 -6.23
CA PHE A 212 -3.16 -1.33 -4.97
C PHE A 212 -2.31 -2.54 -4.60
N LEU A 213 -1.52 -2.43 -3.53
CA LEU A 213 -0.57 -3.45 -3.10
C LEU A 213 -1.13 -4.29 -1.95
N ILE A 214 -1.04 -5.62 -2.11
CA ILE A 214 -1.41 -6.59 -1.07
C ILE A 214 -0.37 -6.58 0.05
N ARG A 215 -0.81 -6.36 1.30
CA ARG A 215 0.10 -6.19 2.45
C ARG A 215 1.09 -7.35 2.67
N ASN A 216 0.68 -8.57 2.38
CA ASN A 216 1.48 -9.77 2.64
C ASN A 216 2.73 -9.90 1.75
N PHE A 217 2.80 -9.13 0.67
CA PHE A 217 3.92 -9.15 -0.28
C PHE A 217 4.96 -8.06 -0.02
N PHE A 218 4.78 -7.23 1.00
CA PHE A 218 5.81 -6.29 1.43
C PHE A 218 6.88 -6.97 2.28
N LYS A 219 8.14 -6.57 2.09
CA LYS A 219 9.25 -6.97 2.98
C LYS A 219 9.31 -6.17 4.27
N LEU A 220 8.69 -4.99 4.27
CA LEU A 220 8.55 -4.11 5.43
C LEU A 220 7.07 -3.90 5.70
N SER A 221 6.67 -3.80 6.96
CA SER A 221 5.28 -3.45 7.24
C SER A 221 4.94 -2.09 6.62
N PRO A 222 3.71 -1.86 6.14
CA PRO A 222 3.30 -0.57 5.60
C PRO A 222 3.55 0.61 6.56
N GLU A 223 3.44 0.39 7.87
CA GLU A 223 3.74 1.39 8.90
C GLU A 223 5.24 1.73 8.92
N MET A 224 6.12 0.74 8.75
CA MET A 224 7.56 0.97 8.64
C MET A 224 7.90 1.71 7.35
N LEU A 225 7.27 1.34 6.23
CA LEU A 225 7.43 2.03 4.96
C LEU A 225 7.11 3.52 5.08
N VAL A 226 5.95 3.86 5.66
CA VAL A 226 5.54 5.25 5.89
C VAL A 226 6.49 5.97 6.85
N LYS A 227 7.01 5.32 7.88
CA LYS A 227 7.99 5.93 8.81
C LYS A 227 9.31 6.25 8.12
N LEU A 228 9.79 5.38 7.24
CA LEU A 228 11.08 5.54 6.57
C LEU A 228 11.01 6.53 5.39
N TYR A 229 9.92 6.50 4.62
CA TYR A 229 9.82 7.24 3.37
C TYR A 229 8.81 8.39 3.37
N SER A 230 8.03 8.56 4.45
CA SER A 230 6.85 9.45 4.52
C SER A 230 5.69 8.98 3.63
N ARG A 231 4.49 9.52 3.88
CA ARG A 231 3.33 9.32 2.98
C ARG A 231 3.52 10.01 1.63
N LYS A 232 4.33 11.06 1.59
CA LYS A 232 4.73 11.75 0.35
C LYS A 232 6.24 11.64 0.25
N THR A 233 6.70 10.75 -0.62
CA THR A 233 8.10 10.38 -0.69
C THR A 233 8.94 11.45 -1.38
N LYS A 234 10.18 11.62 -0.91
CA LYS A 234 11.19 12.46 -1.58
C LYS A 234 12.06 11.66 -2.55
N SER A 235 12.33 10.41 -2.21
CA SER A 235 13.10 9.50 -3.06
C SER A 235 12.20 8.84 -4.11
N PRO A 236 12.69 8.64 -5.34
CA PRO A 236 11.92 7.98 -6.38
C PRO A 236 11.78 6.48 -6.09
N PHE A 237 10.61 5.95 -6.42
CA PHE A 237 10.33 4.52 -6.43
C PHE A 237 10.05 4.06 -7.85
N THR A 238 10.33 2.79 -8.10
CA THR A 238 9.99 2.14 -9.36
C THR A 238 8.92 1.09 -9.13
N VAL A 239 7.80 1.23 -9.84
CA VAL A 239 6.73 0.24 -9.93
C VAL A 239 6.88 -0.52 -11.23
N VAL A 240 6.83 -1.85 -11.16
CA VAL A 240 6.68 -2.73 -12.32
C VAL A 240 5.36 -3.47 -12.17
N GLY A 241 4.54 -3.45 -13.22
CA GLY A 241 3.21 -4.04 -13.18
C GLY A 241 2.53 -4.08 -14.54
N ILE A 242 1.25 -4.39 -14.54
CA ILE A 242 0.40 -4.50 -15.74
C ILE A 242 -0.69 -3.43 -15.67
N ILE A 243 -0.93 -2.69 -16.74
CA ILE A 243 -2.06 -1.76 -16.81
C ILE A 243 -3.36 -2.55 -16.85
N THR A 244 -4.28 -2.27 -15.95
CA THR A 244 -5.58 -2.98 -15.89
C THR A 244 -6.74 -2.16 -16.38
N GLN A 245 -6.78 -0.87 -16.03
CA GLN A 245 -7.88 0.03 -16.35
C GLN A 245 -7.37 1.44 -16.65
N SER A 246 -8.11 2.11 -17.52
CA SER A 246 -8.00 3.54 -17.83
C SER A 246 -9.39 4.16 -17.93
N HIS A 247 -9.50 5.49 -17.81
CA HIS A 247 -10.79 6.17 -17.92
C HIS A 247 -11.49 5.94 -19.26
N THR A 248 -10.73 5.71 -20.33
CA THR A 248 -11.23 5.49 -21.69
C THR A 248 -11.86 4.12 -21.91
N ASP A 249 -11.76 3.18 -20.95
CA ASP A 249 -12.29 1.82 -21.07
C ASP A 249 -13.79 1.69 -20.71
N GLN A 250 -14.52 2.81 -20.61
CA GLN A 250 -15.94 2.83 -20.25
C GLN A 250 -16.81 2.09 -21.27
N LYS A 251 -17.58 1.10 -20.79
CA LYS A 251 -18.64 0.45 -21.57
C LYS A 251 -19.93 1.24 -21.46
N ALA A 252 -20.69 1.29 -22.56
CA ALA A 252 -22.00 1.93 -22.59
C ALA A 252 -22.98 1.29 -21.59
N GLU A 253 -23.75 2.13 -20.90
CA GLU A 253 -24.86 1.69 -20.06
C GLU A 253 -25.83 0.81 -20.87
N THR A 254 -26.21 -0.33 -20.31
CA THR A 254 -27.20 -1.22 -20.91
C THR A 254 -28.44 -1.20 -20.03
N GLU A 255 -29.48 -0.46 -20.41
CA GLU A 255 -30.77 -0.56 -19.72
C GLU A 255 -31.37 -1.97 -19.93
N ARG A 256 -31.69 -2.66 -18.83
CA ARG A 256 -32.27 -4.01 -18.85
C ARG A 256 -33.64 -4.02 -18.17
N ASP A 257 -34.65 -4.53 -18.87
CA ASP A 257 -36.00 -4.71 -18.32
C ASP A 257 -36.01 -5.80 -17.23
N ALA A 258 -36.58 -5.50 -16.06
CA ALA A 258 -36.67 -6.42 -14.92
C ALA A 258 -37.86 -7.42 -15.06
N ILE A 259 -37.77 -8.34 -16.03
CA ILE A 259 -38.85 -9.28 -16.36
C ILE A 259 -38.83 -10.53 -15.44
N ASP A 260 -37.65 -10.92 -14.93
CA ASP A 260 -37.46 -12.08 -14.06
C ASP A 260 -36.41 -11.84 -12.95
N ILE A 261 -36.26 -12.81 -12.03
CA ILE A 261 -35.30 -12.74 -10.91
C ILE A 261 -33.86 -12.60 -11.42
N ARG A 262 -33.53 -13.19 -12.58
CA ARG A 262 -32.20 -13.11 -13.17
C ARG A 262 -31.89 -11.68 -13.64
N SER A 263 -32.87 -11.04 -14.25
CA SER A 263 -32.80 -9.65 -14.70
C SER A 263 -32.74 -8.69 -13.51
N ALA A 264 -33.47 -8.98 -12.43
CA ALA A 264 -33.34 -8.22 -11.18
C ALA A 264 -31.93 -8.34 -10.57
N ALA A 265 -31.33 -9.53 -10.58
CA ALA A 265 -29.95 -9.73 -10.10
C ALA A 265 -28.93 -8.99 -10.96
N TRP A 266 -29.14 -8.92 -12.26
CA TRP A 266 -28.32 -8.11 -13.17
C TRP A 266 -28.43 -6.61 -12.87
N ASN A 267 -29.65 -6.09 -12.66
CA ASN A 267 -29.83 -4.68 -12.31
C ASN A 267 -29.21 -4.35 -10.94
N MET A 268 -29.24 -5.28 -9.98
CA MET A 268 -28.53 -5.13 -8.72
C MET A 268 -27.01 -5.06 -8.93
N ASN A 269 -26.45 -5.89 -9.82
CA ASN A 269 -25.03 -5.86 -10.15
C ASN A 269 -24.62 -4.55 -10.83
N ASP A 270 -25.44 -4.05 -11.76
CA ASP A 270 -25.17 -2.77 -12.44
C ASP A 270 -25.22 -1.61 -11.42
N ALA A 271 -26.23 -1.58 -10.53
CA ALA A 271 -26.31 -0.60 -9.45
C ALA A 271 -25.14 -0.69 -8.45
N MET A 272 -24.62 -1.90 -8.21
CA MET A 272 -23.38 -2.09 -7.42
C MET A 272 -22.18 -1.51 -8.15
N ALA A 273 -22.04 -1.75 -9.45
CA ALA A 273 -20.96 -1.17 -10.26
C ALA A 273 -21.00 0.36 -10.26
N ASP A 274 -22.19 0.97 -10.37
CA ASP A 274 -22.36 2.42 -10.27
C ASP A 274 -21.92 2.96 -8.90
N LEU A 275 -22.29 2.26 -7.84
CA LEU A 275 -21.90 2.65 -6.49
C LEU A 275 -20.39 2.49 -6.28
N GLU A 276 -19.78 1.41 -6.74
CA GLU A 276 -18.33 1.17 -6.68
C GLU A 276 -17.55 2.19 -7.52
N SER A 277 -18.11 2.63 -8.66
CA SER A 277 -17.49 3.65 -9.52
C SER A 277 -17.26 4.97 -8.79
N THR A 278 -18.08 5.28 -7.79
CA THR A 278 -17.91 6.48 -6.93
C THR A 278 -16.59 6.47 -6.16
N PHE A 279 -16.01 5.29 -5.93
CA PHE A 279 -14.80 5.11 -5.12
C PHE A 279 -13.59 4.62 -5.92
N CYS A 280 -13.82 3.79 -6.93
CA CYS A 280 -12.80 2.95 -7.56
C CYS A 280 -12.67 3.17 -9.07
N MET A 281 -13.29 4.20 -9.64
CA MET A 281 -13.14 4.49 -11.06
C MET A 281 -11.90 5.37 -11.34
N PRO A 282 -11.07 5.04 -12.34
CA PRO A 282 -9.98 5.93 -12.74
C PRO A 282 -10.49 7.30 -13.22
N HIS A 283 -9.85 8.37 -12.75
CA HIS A 283 -10.07 9.71 -13.28
C HIS A 283 -9.54 9.86 -14.74
N GLU A 284 -9.93 10.93 -15.45
CA GLU A 284 -9.63 11.15 -16.89
C GLU A 284 -8.17 10.91 -17.30
N ASN A 285 -7.20 11.21 -16.43
CA ASN A 285 -5.76 11.02 -16.68
C ASN A 285 -5.13 10.00 -15.71
N GLU A 286 -5.90 9.00 -15.27
CA GLU A 286 -5.46 7.98 -14.33
C GLU A 286 -5.44 6.59 -14.96
N TYR A 287 -4.35 5.87 -14.68
CA TYR A 287 -4.18 4.48 -15.03
C TYR A 287 -4.02 3.64 -13.78
N PHE A 288 -4.74 2.52 -13.74
CA PHE A 288 -4.57 1.53 -12.70
C PHE A 288 -3.57 0.47 -13.13
N ILE A 289 -2.70 0.14 -12.19
CA ILE A 289 -1.63 -0.83 -12.36
C ILE A 289 -1.88 -1.95 -11.38
N GLU A 290 -1.90 -3.17 -11.87
CA GLU A 290 -1.70 -4.36 -11.08
C GLU A 290 -0.21 -4.53 -10.78
N PRO A 291 0.25 -4.25 -9.55
CA PRO A 291 1.67 -4.20 -9.24
C PRO A 291 2.26 -5.60 -9.13
N ILE A 292 3.44 -5.80 -9.69
CA ILE A 292 4.27 -7.02 -9.54
C ILE A 292 5.41 -6.75 -8.57
N ALA A 293 6.05 -5.58 -8.67
CA ALA A 293 7.13 -5.20 -7.77
C ALA A 293 7.20 -3.68 -7.53
N LEU A 294 7.69 -3.30 -6.35
CA LEU A 294 8.03 -1.94 -5.96
C LEU A 294 9.45 -1.93 -5.37
N TYR A 295 10.32 -1.06 -5.87
CA TYR A 295 11.70 -0.96 -5.39
C TYR A 295 12.27 0.46 -5.49
N THR A 296 13.34 0.72 -4.74
CA THR A 296 14.21 1.89 -4.95
C THR A 296 15.54 1.46 -5.56
N GLU A 297 16.19 2.38 -6.26
CA GLU A 297 17.54 2.19 -6.81
C GLU A 297 18.58 2.86 -5.87
N ILE A 298 19.70 2.17 -5.62
CA ILE A 298 20.85 2.60 -4.79
C ILE A 298 22.10 2.68 -5.67
#